data_AF-A0A6L9KSB0-F1
#
_entry.id   AF-A0A6L9KSB0-F1
#
_cell.length_a   1.000
_cell.length_b   1.000
_cell.length_c   1.000
_cell.angle_alpha   90.00
_cell.angle_beta   90.00
_cell.angle_gamma   90.00
#
_symmetry.space_group_name_H-M   'P 1'
#
loop_
_entity.id
_entity.type
_entity.pdbx_description
1 polymer ?
#
loop_
_entity_poly.entity_id
_entity_poly.type
_entity_poly.pdbx_seq_one_letter_code
_entity_poly.pdbx_strand_id
1 'polypeptide(L)'
;MEATHPHSLQDLADACGGEVVGDARTLIRGIGTLEQAVPGEITFLVNTLYRDQLTRTRASAVILGPTDRNACALPRIISDNPYACYARVAQRLFPFPRAVPGVHASAVIDPAARIAPSASIGPQVTIGAGSVIGEGVVIGAGCVLGDEVRLGEGAWLYPRVVIYT
;
A
#
# COMPACT_ATOMS: atom_id res chain seq x y z
N MET A 1 -7.65 -10.97 0.43
CA MET A 1 -6.28 -10.89 1.02
C MET A 1 -6.46 -10.58 2.49
N GLU A 2 -5.71 -11.20 3.39
CA GLU A 2 -5.93 -11.05 4.84
C GLU A 2 -4.85 -10.14 5.46
N ALA A 3 -5.27 -9.12 6.21
CA ALA A 3 -4.41 -8.11 6.82
C ALA A 3 -3.65 -8.69 8.02
N THR A 4 -2.46 -8.15 8.28
CA THR A 4 -1.59 -8.59 9.37
C THR A 4 -2.24 -8.41 10.76
N HIS A 5 -3.15 -7.43 10.92
CA HIS A 5 -3.98 -7.23 12.11
C HIS A 5 -5.34 -6.61 11.73
N PRO A 6 -6.44 -6.93 12.45
CA PRO A 6 -7.72 -6.26 12.26
C PRO A 6 -7.64 -4.77 12.67
N HIS A 7 -8.27 -3.91 11.89
CA HIS A 7 -8.44 -2.48 12.19
C HIS A 7 -9.90 -2.16 12.47
N SER A 8 -10.18 -1.21 13.35
CA SER A 8 -11.55 -0.70 13.49
C SER A 8 -11.93 0.17 12.30
N LEU A 9 -13.22 0.28 12.02
CA LEU A 9 -13.71 1.16 10.96
C LEU A 9 -13.32 2.63 11.21
N GLN A 10 -13.27 3.05 12.48
CA GLN A 10 -12.77 4.38 12.86
C GLN A 10 -11.31 4.57 12.45
N ASP A 11 -10.42 3.61 12.76
CA ASP A 11 -8.99 3.72 12.41
C ASP A 11 -8.79 3.88 10.90
N LEU A 12 -9.62 3.18 10.11
CA LEU A 12 -9.59 3.24 8.65
C LEU A 12 -10.15 4.56 8.11
N ALA A 13 -11.19 5.10 8.73
CA ALA A 13 -11.76 6.41 8.39
C ALA A 13 -10.76 7.52 8.67
N ASP A 14 -10.09 7.50 9.83
CA ASP A 14 -9.07 8.48 10.22
C ASP A 14 -7.88 8.46 9.23
N ALA A 15 -7.45 7.28 8.79
CA ALA A 15 -6.38 7.13 7.80
C ALA A 15 -6.73 7.73 6.43
N CYS A 16 -8.01 7.76 6.09
CA CYS A 16 -8.49 8.24 4.81
C CYS A 16 -9.15 9.63 4.85
N GLY A 17 -9.32 10.22 6.03
CA GLY A 17 -10.01 11.49 6.24
C GLY A 17 -11.52 11.40 6.01
N GLY A 18 -12.11 10.22 6.19
CA GLY A 18 -13.55 10.00 6.01
C GLY A 18 -14.35 10.07 7.31
N GLU A 19 -15.67 10.18 7.19
CA GLU A 19 -16.61 10.15 8.32
C GLU A 19 -17.23 8.76 8.47
N VAL A 20 -17.26 8.21 9.69
CA VAL A 20 -17.94 6.95 9.95
C VAL A 20 -19.44 7.16 10.20
N VAL A 21 -20.26 6.36 9.53
CA VAL A 21 -21.70 6.22 9.79
C VAL A 21 -22.02 4.76 10.13
N GLY A 22 -22.65 4.52 11.28
CA GLY A 22 -22.93 3.18 11.81
C GLY A 22 -21.95 2.79 12.92
N ASP A 23 -21.67 1.49 13.07
CA ASP A 23 -20.78 0.98 14.12
C ASP A 23 -19.29 1.17 13.80
N ALA A 24 -18.68 2.17 14.42
CA ALA A 24 -17.26 2.51 14.25
C ALA A 24 -16.28 1.43 14.76
N ARG A 25 -16.75 0.50 15.59
CA ARG A 25 -15.93 -0.60 16.14
C ARG A 25 -15.90 -1.83 15.25
N THR A 26 -16.60 -1.81 14.12
CA THR A 26 -16.60 -2.88 13.13
C THR A 26 -15.16 -3.23 12.75
N LEU A 27 -14.77 -4.49 12.94
CA LEU A 27 -13.42 -4.95 12.68
C LEU A 27 -13.26 -5.35 11.21
N ILE A 28 -12.26 -4.76 10.56
CA ILE A 28 -11.91 -4.98 9.17
C ILE A 28 -10.54 -5.65 9.09
N ARG A 29 -10.47 -6.76 8.38
CA ARG A 29 -9.29 -7.61 8.17
C ARG A 29 -8.90 -7.74 6.71
N GLY A 30 -9.68 -7.19 5.80
CA GLY A 30 -9.40 -7.33 4.38
C GLY A 30 -10.22 -6.40 3.51
N ILE A 31 -10.01 -6.53 2.21
CA ILE A 31 -10.74 -5.79 1.18
C ILE A 31 -11.34 -6.78 0.19
N GLY A 32 -12.55 -6.46 -0.26
CA GLY A 32 -13.27 -7.26 -1.25
C GLY A 32 -14.06 -6.37 -2.21
N THR A 33 -14.40 -6.91 -3.39
CA THR A 33 -15.32 -6.25 -4.32
C THR A 33 -16.75 -6.32 -3.77
N LEU A 34 -17.66 -5.48 -4.26
CA LEU A 34 -19.08 -5.49 -3.83
C LEU A 34 -19.70 -6.89 -3.93
N GLU A 35 -19.37 -7.64 -4.99
CA GLU A 35 -19.91 -8.97 -5.26
C GLU A 35 -19.27 -10.08 -4.40
N GLN A 36 -17.95 -10.02 -4.16
CA GLN A 36 -17.20 -11.14 -3.57
C GLN A 36 -16.85 -10.94 -2.10
N ALA A 37 -16.96 -9.70 -1.59
CA ALA A 37 -16.59 -9.39 -0.21
C ALA A 37 -17.29 -10.31 0.79
N VAL A 38 -16.52 -10.73 1.79
CA VAL A 38 -16.98 -11.59 2.88
C VAL A 38 -17.00 -10.84 4.22
N PRO A 39 -17.61 -11.40 5.28
CA PRO A 39 -17.55 -10.80 6.60
C PRO A 39 -16.11 -10.58 7.06
N GLY A 40 -15.84 -9.41 7.63
CA GLY A 40 -14.50 -8.92 7.97
C GLY A 40 -13.82 -8.11 6.86
N GLU A 41 -14.38 -8.03 5.66
CA GLU A 41 -13.84 -7.20 4.58
C GLU A 41 -14.61 -5.89 4.41
N ILE A 42 -13.89 -4.86 3.97
CA ILE A 42 -14.46 -3.59 3.52
C ILE A 42 -14.47 -3.53 2.00
N THR A 43 -15.51 -2.92 1.44
CA THR A 43 -15.63 -2.68 0.00
C THR A 43 -15.87 -1.18 -0.28
N PHE A 44 -16.02 -0.79 -1.54
CA PHE A 44 -16.30 0.60 -1.91
C PHE A 44 -17.25 0.68 -3.11
N LEU A 45 -18.01 1.78 -3.20
CA LEU A 45 -18.82 2.12 -4.36
C LEU A 45 -18.28 3.41 -4.99
N VAL A 46 -17.91 3.35 -6.27
CA VAL A 46 -17.54 4.53 -7.08
C VAL A 46 -18.48 4.71 -8.27
N ASN A 47 -18.86 3.63 -8.94
CA ASN A 47 -19.79 3.70 -10.05
C ASN A 47 -21.23 3.47 -9.56
N THR A 48 -22.08 4.48 -9.71
CA THR A 48 -23.48 4.47 -9.28
C THR A 48 -24.31 3.36 -9.92
N LEU A 49 -23.87 2.82 -11.07
CA LEU A 49 -24.50 1.66 -11.71
C LEU A 49 -24.47 0.38 -10.85
N TYR A 50 -23.56 0.31 -9.87
CA TYR A 50 -23.44 -0.84 -8.97
C TYR A 50 -24.13 -0.64 -7.63
N ARG A 51 -24.98 0.39 -7.46
CA ARG A 51 -25.74 0.62 -6.23
C ARG A 51 -26.56 -0.59 -5.81
N ASP A 52 -27.16 -1.31 -6.76
CA ASP A 52 -27.96 -2.51 -6.46
C ASP A 52 -27.11 -3.60 -5.79
N GLN A 53 -25.80 -3.65 -6.07
CA GLN A 53 -24.89 -4.61 -5.42
C GLN A 53 -24.68 -4.32 -3.93
N LEU A 54 -24.91 -3.08 -3.46
CA LEU A 54 -24.84 -2.75 -2.03
C LEU A 54 -25.84 -3.57 -1.20
N THR A 55 -26.98 -3.94 -1.78
CA THR A 55 -27.99 -4.75 -1.09
C THR A 55 -27.62 -6.23 -0.99
N ARG A 56 -26.70 -6.68 -1.85
CA ARG A 56 -26.30 -8.09 -1.99
C ARG A 56 -24.93 -8.39 -1.40
N THR A 57 -24.13 -7.37 -1.12
CA THR A 57 -22.78 -7.54 -0.59
C THR A 57 -22.81 -8.17 0.80
N ARG A 58 -21.79 -8.97 1.11
CA ARG A 58 -21.56 -9.54 2.45
C ARG A 58 -20.38 -8.89 3.16
N ALA A 59 -19.91 -7.75 2.66
CA ALA A 59 -18.91 -6.93 3.31
C ALA A 59 -19.38 -6.49 4.70
N SER A 60 -18.44 -6.35 5.64
CA SER A 60 -18.76 -5.80 6.97
C SER A 60 -18.86 -4.28 6.98
N ALA A 61 -18.22 -3.60 6.02
CA ALA A 61 -18.36 -2.16 5.84
C ALA A 61 -18.21 -1.75 4.37
N VAL A 62 -18.61 -0.51 4.05
CA VAL A 62 -18.48 0.04 2.70
C VAL A 62 -17.99 1.49 2.71
N ILE A 63 -17.16 1.87 1.73
CA ILE A 63 -16.75 3.26 1.49
C ILE A 63 -17.67 3.87 0.43
N LEU A 64 -18.31 4.99 0.74
CA LEU A 64 -19.30 5.66 -0.13
C LEU A 64 -18.98 7.14 -0.29
N GLY A 65 -19.45 7.71 -1.41
CA GLY A 65 -19.47 9.16 -1.61
C GLY A 65 -20.64 9.83 -0.85
N PRO A 66 -20.62 11.16 -0.67
CA PRO A 66 -21.69 11.88 0.03
C PRO A 66 -23.09 11.63 -0.53
N THR A 67 -23.21 11.53 -1.87
CA THR A 67 -24.47 11.26 -2.57
C THR A 67 -25.08 9.90 -2.21
N ASP A 68 -24.24 8.93 -1.82
CA ASP A 68 -24.63 7.56 -1.49
C ASP A 68 -24.64 7.30 0.02
N ARG A 69 -24.52 8.34 0.85
CA ARG A 69 -24.42 8.22 2.32
C ARG A 69 -25.47 7.29 2.94
N ASN A 70 -26.69 7.27 2.40
CA ASN A 70 -27.80 6.48 2.93
C ASN A 70 -28.19 5.30 2.02
N ALA A 71 -27.32 4.90 1.08
CA ALA A 71 -27.62 3.86 0.11
C ALA A 71 -27.63 2.43 0.69
N CYS A 72 -27.14 2.22 1.93
CA CYS A 72 -27.21 0.94 2.63
C CYS A 72 -27.23 1.13 4.15
N ALA A 73 -27.57 0.06 4.88
CA ALA A 73 -27.56 0.03 6.34
C ALA A 73 -26.20 -0.37 6.95
N LEU A 74 -25.29 -0.95 6.15
CA LEU A 74 -23.97 -1.40 6.62
C LEU A 74 -23.15 -0.25 7.20
N PRO A 75 -22.31 -0.49 8.23
CA PRO A 75 -21.30 0.47 8.65
C PRO A 75 -20.50 1.00 7.45
N ARG A 76 -20.26 2.30 7.39
CA ARG A 76 -19.69 2.93 6.20
C ARG A 76 -18.83 4.13 6.49
N ILE A 77 -17.85 4.32 5.61
CA ILE A 77 -17.00 5.51 5.59
C ILE A 77 -17.50 6.41 4.47
N ILE A 78 -17.87 7.64 4.80
CA ILE A 78 -18.24 8.68 3.83
C ILE A 78 -16.99 9.49 3.50
N SER A 79 -16.66 9.57 2.22
CA SER A 79 -15.49 10.30 1.74
C SER A 79 -15.83 11.02 0.44
N ASP A 80 -15.36 12.26 0.29
CA ASP A 80 -15.51 13.03 -0.96
C ASP A 80 -14.77 12.37 -2.13
N ASN A 81 -13.79 11.51 -1.86
CA ASN A 81 -13.10 10.70 -2.85
C ASN A 81 -13.02 9.23 -2.41
N PRO A 82 -14.09 8.43 -2.65
CA PRO A 82 -14.17 7.04 -2.21
C PRO A 82 -13.02 6.17 -2.75
N TYR A 83 -12.55 6.46 -3.97
CA TYR A 83 -11.43 5.72 -4.59
C TYR A 83 -10.11 5.98 -3.85
N ALA A 84 -9.80 7.25 -3.56
CA ALA A 84 -8.62 7.59 -2.78
C ALA A 84 -8.71 7.07 -1.35
N CYS A 85 -9.91 7.11 -0.74
CA CYS A 85 -10.10 6.54 0.59
C CYS A 85 -9.84 5.02 0.58
N TYR A 86 -10.40 4.30 -0.39
CA TYR A 86 -10.13 2.86 -0.59
C TYR A 86 -8.64 2.56 -0.73
N ALA A 87 -7.90 3.34 -1.54
CA ALA A 87 -6.47 3.16 -1.71
C ALA A 87 -5.69 3.29 -0.39
N ARG A 88 -6.05 4.28 0.44
CA ARG A 88 -5.43 4.49 1.78
C ARG A 88 -5.77 3.37 2.75
N VAL A 89 -7.03 2.92 2.75
CA VAL A 89 -7.49 1.77 3.54
C VAL A 89 -6.74 0.50 3.14
N ALA A 90 -6.57 0.26 1.84
CA ALA A 90 -5.78 -0.87 1.33
C ALA A 90 -4.31 -0.80 1.77
N GLN A 91 -3.68 0.37 1.70
CA GLN A 91 -2.30 0.57 2.20
C GLN A 91 -2.18 0.33 3.71
N ARG A 92 -3.23 0.64 4.48
CA ARG A 92 -3.26 0.43 5.93
C ARG A 92 -3.40 -1.05 6.30
N LEU A 93 -4.28 -1.76 5.60
CA LEU A 93 -4.53 -3.19 5.80
C LEU A 93 -3.38 -4.06 5.27
N PHE A 94 -2.75 -3.63 4.18
CA PHE A 94 -1.65 -4.33 3.51
C PHE A 94 -0.43 -3.40 3.43
N PRO A 95 0.21 -3.09 4.56
CA PRO A 95 1.41 -2.27 4.54
C PRO A 95 2.50 -3.01 3.77
N PHE A 96 3.21 -2.29 2.90
CA PHE A 96 4.39 -2.85 2.25
C PHE A 96 5.38 -3.33 3.32
N PRO A 97 5.99 -4.52 3.15
CA PRO A 97 7.03 -4.99 4.06
C PRO A 97 8.11 -3.91 4.14
N ARG A 98 8.44 -3.45 5.35
CA ARG A 98 9.58 -2.53 5.50
C ARG A 98 10.83 -3.34 5.20
N ALA A 99 11.57 -2.92 4.17
CA ALA A 99 12.86 -3.51 3.89
C ALA A 99 13.79 -3.23 5.09
N VAL A 100 14.51 -4.26 5.54
CA VAL A 100 15.46 -4.12 6.64
C VAL A 100 16.71 -3.45 6.08
N PRO A 101 17.15 -2.31 6.64
CA PRO A 101 18.38 -1.67 6.20
C PRO A 101 19.55 -2.65 6.26
N GLY A 102 20.44 -2.54 5.28
CA GLY A 102 21.63 -3.36 5.20
C GLY A 102 21.99 -3.75 3.78
N VAL A 103 23.20 -4.27 3.65
CA VAL A 103 23.74 -4.76 2.39
C VAL A 103 23.86 -6.27 2.49
N HIS A 104 23.19 -6.98 1.56
CA HIS A 104 23.36 -8.43 1.50
C HIS A 104 24.82 -8.78 1.17
N ALA A 105 25.38 -9.80 1.84
CA ALA A 105 26.79 -10.17 1.72
C ALA A 105 27.24 -10.54 0.30
N SER A 106 26.30 -10.88 -0.58
CA SER A 106 26.57 -11.21 -1.98
C SER A 106 26.43 -10.03 -2.94
N ALA A 107 26.14 -8.81 -2.45
CA ALA A 107 26.07 -7.62 -3.29
C ALA A 107 27.50 -7.18 -3.66
N VAL A 108 27.68 -6.77 -4.92
CA VAL A 108 28.95 -6.26 -5.43
C VAL A 108 28.80 -4.76 -5.61
N ILE A 109 29.51 -4.01 -4.77
CA ILE A 109 29.38 -2.55 -4.70
C ILE A 109 30.74 -1.95 -4.95
N ASP A 110 30.81 -1.05 -5.93
CA ASP A 110 32.03 -0.31 -6.18
C ASP A 110 32.39 0.56 -4.95
N PRO A 111 33.67 0.61 -4.52
CA PRO A 111 34.09 1.39 -3.35
C PRO A 111 33.81 2.90 -3.46
N ALA A 112 33.65 3.44 -4.68
CA ALA A 112 33.31 4.84 -4.89
C ALA A 112 31.80 5.13 -4.74
N ALA A 113 30.95 4.10 -4.65
CA ALA A 113 29.52 4.26 -4.41
C ALA A 113 29.25 4.73 -2.98
N ARG A 114 28.25 5.60 -2.83
CA ARG A 114 27.77 6.09 -1.53
C ARG A 114 26.38 5.56 -1.25
N ILE A 115 26.23 4.84 -0.15
CA ILE A 115 24.98 4.19 0.23
C ILE A 115 24.56 4.69 1.61
N ALA A 116 23.34 5.21 1.70
CA ALA A 116 22.76 5.59 2.97
C ALA A 116 22.64 4.36 3.91
N PRO A 117 22.94 4.49 5.23
CA PRO A 117 22.84 3.37 6.17
C PRO A 117 21.43 2.76 6.29
N SER A 118 20.40 3.53 5.94
CA SER A 118 19.00 3.10 5.94
C SER A 118 18.59 2.34 4.66
N ALA A 119 19.43 2.30 3.64
CA ALA A 119 19.13 1.60 2.39
C ALA A 119 19.17 0.08 2.57
N SER A 120 18.33 -0.63 1.82
CA SER A 120 18.27 -2.09 1.78
C SER A 120 18.72 -2.59 0.41
N ILE A 121 19.86 -3.27 0.37
CA ILE A 121 20.45 -3.81 -0.86
C ILE A 121 20.30 -5.34 -0.87
N GLY A 122 19.50 -5.84 -1.82
CA GLY A 122 19.20 -7.25 -1.97
C GLY A 122 20.38 -8.10 -2.45
N PRO A 123 20.22 -9.43 -2.46
CA PRO A 123 21.25 -10.35 -2.94
C PRO A 123 21.55 -10.13 -4.42
N GLN A 124 22.81 -10.33 -4.79
CA GLN A 124 23.31 -10.31 -6.17
C GLN A 124 23.09 -8.97 -6.88
N VAL A 125 22.94 -7.88 -6.13
CA VAL A 125 22.90 -6.53 -6.69
C VAL A 125 24.31 -6.09 -7.07
N THR A 126 24.44 -5.43 -8.22
CA THR A 126 25.67 -4.75 -8.64
C THR A 126 25.45 -3.24 -8.66
N ILE A 127 26.33 -2.48 -8.01
CA ILE A 127 26.30 -1.01 -8.00
C ILE A 127 27.63 -0.47 -8.54
N GLY A 128 27.55 0.31 -9.61
CA GLY A 128 28.67 0.94 -10.30
C GLY A 128 29.34 2.07 -9.52
N ALA A 129 30.43 2.59 -10.09
CA ALA A 129 31.26 3.59 -9.45
C ALA A 129 30.54 4.92 -9.32
N GLY A 130 30.71 5.59 -8.17
CA GLY A 130 30.18 6.94 -7.93
C GLY A 130 28.66 7.03 -7.77
N SER A 131 27.92 5.92 -7.85
CA SER A 131 26.48 5.90 -7.62
C SER A 131 26.14 6.40 -6.21
N VAL A 132 24.97 7.03 -6.06
CA VAL A 132 24.48 7.57 -4.79
C VAL A 132 23.11 6.97 -4.50
N ILE A 133 23.02 6.21 -3.41
CA ILE A 133 21.80 5.54 -2.96
C ILE A 133 21.29 6.27 -1.72
N GLY A 134 20.15 6.95 -1.86
CA GLY A 134 19.54 7.77 -0.82
C GLY A 134 18.93 6.99 0.35
N GLU A 135 18.44 7.73 1.35
CA GLU A 135 17.83 7.18 2.55
C GLU A 135 16.58 6.33 2.22
N GLY A 136 16.41 5.21 2.91
CA GLY A 136 15.24 4.33 2.78
C GLY A 136 15.08 3.66 1.41
N VAL A 137 16.08 3.75 0.52
CA VAL A 137 16.03 3.12 -0.80
C VAL A 137 16.06 1.60 -0.67
N VAL A 138 15.24 0.93 -1.48
CA VAL A 138 15.17 -0.54 -1.55
C VAL A 138 15.56 -1.00 -2.94
N ILE A 139 16.59 -1.83 -3.02
CA ILE A 139 17.06 -2.43 -4.26
C ILE A 139 16.82 -3.93 -4.20
N GLY A 140 15.90 -4.42 -5.03
CA GLY A 140 15.57 -5.83 -5.16
C GLY A 140 16.71 -6.69 -5.68
N ALA A 141 16.59 -8.01 -5.49
CA ALA A 141 17.62 -8.97 -5.86
C ALA A 141 18.00 -8.90 -7.35
N GLY A 142 19.31 -8.99 -7.64
CA GLY A 142 19.81 -9.07 -9.01
C GLY A 142 19.70 -7.77 -9.83
N CYS A 143 19.42 -6.63 -9.20
CA CYS A 143 19.48 -5.34 -9.90
C CYS A 143 20.90 -4.98 -10.30
N VAL A 144 21.04 -4.27 -11.42
CA VAL A 144 22.32 -3.75 -11.91
C VAL A 144 22.20 -2.25 -12.08
N LEU A 145 22.98 -1.50 -11.33
CA LEU A 145 23.12 -0.06 -11.46
C LEU A 145 24.50 0.20 -12.04
N GLY A 146 24.59 0.87 -13.18
CA GLY A 146 25.87 1.34 -13.68
C GLY A 146 26.37 2.58 -12.96
N ASP A 147 27.37 3.23 -13.54
CA ASP A 147 28.12 4.29 -12.89
C ASP A 147 27.28 5.56 -12.71
N GLU A 148 27.56 6.30 -11.63
CA GLU A 148 26.98 7.61 -11.31
C GLU A 148 25.44 7.66 -11.14
N VAL A 149 24.76 6.52 -11.12
CA VAL A 149 23.31 6.41 -10.86
C VAL A 149 22.94 7.05 -9.52
N ARG A 150 21.90 7.89 -9.51
CA ARG A 150 21.37 8.53 -8.30
C ARG A 150 19.96 8.06 -8.01
N LEU A 151 19.79 7.34 -6.91
CA LEU A 151 18.48 6.99 -6.37
C LEU A 151 18.12 7.94 -5.24
N GLY A 152 17.02 8.68 -5.42
CA GLY A 152 16.47 9.57 -4.40
C GLY A 152 15.87 8.80 -3.22
N GLU A 153 15.62 9.52 -2.12
CA GLU A 153 15.02 8.98 -0.90
C GLU A 153 13.74 8.16 -1.18
N GLY A 154 13.64 6.98 -0.56
CA GLY A 154 12.47 6.11 -0.64
C GLY A 154 12.24 5.43 -2.00
N ALA A 155 13.18 5.54 -2.96
CA ALA A 155 13.07 4.83 -4.22
C ALA A 155 13.02 3.31 -4.01
N TRP A 156 12.20 2.61 -4.81
CA TRP A 156 12.01 1.17 -4.71
C TRP A 156 12.22 0.51 -6.08
N LEU A 157 13.28 -0.29 -6.21
CA LEU A 157 13.53 -1.11 -7.40
C LEU A 157 13.10 -2.54 -7.14
N TYR A 158 12.21 -3.06 -7.98
CA TYR A 158 11.87 -4.49 -7.98
C TYR A 158 13.07 -5.33 -8.47
N PRO A 159 13.09 -6.65 -8.18
CA PRO A 159 14.19 -7.52 -8.59
C PRO A 159 14.49 -7.44 -10.09
N ARG A 160 15.78 -7.53 -10.45
CA ARG A 160 16.29 -7.58 -11.83
C ARG A 160 16.00 -6.33 -12.68
N VAL A 161 15.90 -5.16 -12.05
CA VAL A 161 15.91 -3.88 -12.77
C VAL A 161 17.35 -3.53 -13.18
N VAL A 162 17.51 -3.01 -14.39
CA VAL A 162 18.80 -2.53 -14.92
C VAL A 162 18.72 -1.03 -15.17
N ILE A 163 19.63 -0.28 -14.57
CA ILE A 163 19.80 1.16 -14.79
C ILE A 163 21.22 1.35 -15.36
N TYR A 164 21.31 1.94 -16.55
CA TYR A 164 22.55 1.99 -17.33
C TYR A 164 23.51 3.05 -16.79
N THR A 165 23.19 4.33 -16.97
CA THR A 165 23.91 5.53 -16.47
C THR A 165 23.01 6.73 -16.62
#